data_AF-A0AAW9ECK7-F1
#
_entry.id   AF-A0AAW9ECK7-F1
#
_cell.length_a   1.000
_cell.length_b   1.000
_cell.length_c   1.000
_cell.angle_alpha   90.00
_cell.angle_beta   90.00
_cell.angle_gamma   90.00
#
_symmetry.space_group_name_H-M   'P 1'
#
loop_
_entity.id
_entity.type
_entity.pdbx_description
1 polymer ?
#
loop_
_entity_poly.entity_id
_entity_poly.type
_entity_poly.pdbx_seq_one_letter_code
_entity_poly.pdbx_strand_id
1 'polypeptide(L)'
;FGHGLHHMLTQIDTADVSGIYGVPWDAVELPSQFMENWCWEPEALAFISGHYETGEPLPQAMLDNMLKAKNYQSAMFVLRQLEFGLFDFRLHAEYDPAKGARIMEILNSVKEKVSVVPATPWARFPHAFSHIFAGGYAAGYY
;
A
#
# COMPACT_ATOMS: atom_id res chain seq x y z
N PHE A 1 -10.31 6.75 -4.56
CA PHE A 1 -10.92 7.42 -5.72
C PHE A 1 -10.47 6.80 -7.04
N GLY A 2 -9.17 6.56 -7.26
CA GLY A 2 -8.66 5.91 -8.49
C GLY A 2 -9.35 4.60 -8.88
N HIS A 3 -9.53 3.67 -7.93
CA HIS A 3 -10.35 2.45 -8.14
C HIS A 3 -11.76 2.75 -8.64
N GLY A 4 -12.40 3.77 -8.08
CA GLY A 4 -13.73 4.21 -8.50
C GLY A 4 -13.73 4.74 -9.92
N LEU A 5 -12.72 5.51 -10.32
CA LEU A 5 -12.57 5.97 -11.70
C LEU A 5 -12.39 4.79 -12.67
N HIS A 6 -11.53 3.82 -12.33
CA HIS A 6 -11.32 2.63 -13.16
C HIS A 6 -12.62 1.84 -13.35
N HIS A 7 -13.39 1.67 -12.28
CA HIS A 7 -14.68 0.98 -12.34
C HIS A 7 -15.72 1.76 -13.16
N MET A 8 -15.90 3.06 -12.89
CA MET A 8 -16.99 3.87 -13.46
C MET A 8 -16.74 4.34 -14.89
N LEU A 9 -15.48 4.52 -15.29
CA LEU A 9 -15.12 5.06 -16.62
C LEU A 9 -14.76 3.98 -17.64
N THR A 10 -14.95 2.70 -17.29
CA THR A 10 -14.77 1.60 -18.23
C THR A 10 -15.64 1.77 -19.48
N GLN A 11 -15.09 1.40 -20.63
CA GLN A 11 -15.82 1.39 -21.91
C GLN A 11 -16.18 -0.03 -22.35
N ILE A 12 -15.89 -1.03 -21.52
CA ILE A 12 -16.21 -2.43 -21.79
C ILE A 12 -17.66 -2.69 -21.33
N ASP A 13 -18.48 -3.16 -22.26
CA ASP A 13 -19.90 -3.46 -22.05
C ASP A 13 -20.14 -4.90 -21.55
N THR A 14 -19.16 -5.78 -21.71
CA THR A 14 -19.23 -7.17 -21.25
C THR A 14 -18.99 -7.24 -19.75
N ALA A 15 -20.04 -7.56 -18.98
CA ALA A 15 -20.07 -7.47 -17.52
C ALA A 15 -18.90 -8.18 -16.81
N ASP A 16 -18.53 -9.39 -17.26
CA ASP A 16 -17.50 -10.22 -16.60
C ASP A 16 -16.07 -9.65 -16.71
N VAL A 17 -15.86 -8.66 -17.59
CA VAL A 17 -14.56 -8.02 -17.84
C VAL A 17 -14.67 -6.49 -17.87
N SER A 18 -15.74 -5.95 -17.27
CA SER A 18 -16.00 -4.51 -17.19
C SER A 18 -15.46 -3.93 -15.88
N GLY A 19 -15.14 -2.64 -15.88
CA GLY A 19 -14.65 -1.94 -14.68
C GLY A 19 -13.31 -2.51 -14.21
N ILE A 20 -13.32 -3.09 -13.01
CA ILE A 20 -12.13 -3.73 -12.40
C ILE A 20 -12.15 -5.26 -12.51
N TYR A 21 -13.21 -5.84 -13.10
CA TYR A 21 -13.33 -7.29 -13.26
C TYR A 21 -12.36 -7.79 -14.34
N GLY A 22 -11.79 -8.98 -14.13
CA GLY A 22 -10.85 -9.60 -15.07
C GLY A 22 -9.46 -8.94 -15.12
N VAL A 23 -9.22 -7.89 -14.32
CA VAL A 23 -7.90 -7.26 -14.19
C VAL A 23 -7.01 -8.16 -13.32
N PRO A 24 -5.77 -8.47 -13.77
CA PRO A 24 -4.80 -9.17 -12.93
C PRO A 24 -4.60 -8.47 -11.58
N TRP A 25 -4.54 -9.24 -10.49
CA TRP A 25 -4.57 -8.67 -9.13
C TRP A 25 -3.39 -7.74 -8.85
N ASP A 26 -2.22 -8.01 -9.44
CA ASP A 26 -1.02 -7.17 -9.34
C ASP A 26 -1.09 -5.88 -10.16
N ALA A 27 -2.07 -5.74 -11.06
CA ALA A 27 -2.35 -4.51 -11.79
C ALA A 27 -3.49 -3.69 -11.16
N VAL A 28 -4.27 -4.26 -10.23
CA VAL A 28 -5.50 -3.62 -9.73
C VAL A 28 -5.22 -2.31 -9.01
N GLU A 29 -4.09 -2.20 -8.30
CA GLU A 29 -3.67 -1.00 -7.54
C GLU A 29 -3.10 0.13 -8.39
N LEU A 30 -2.88 -0.08 -9.70
CA LEU A 30 -2.31 0.95 -10.56
C LEU A 30 -3.14 2.26 -10.53
N PRO A 31 -4.48 2.27 -10.71
CA PRO A 31 -5.23 3.51 -10.76
C PRO A 31 -5.32 4.21 -9.40
N SER A 32 -5.37 3.47 -8.29
CA SER A 32 -5.38 4.04 -6.94
C SER A 32 -4.08 4.76 -6.65
N GLN A 33 -2.94 4.06 -6.78
CA GLN A 33 -1.61 4.60 -6.50
C GLN A 33 -1.20 5.70 -7.47
N PHE A 34 -1.57 5.56 -8.75
CA PHE A 34 -1.32 6.60 -9.75
C PHE A 34 -1.92 7.94 -9.33
N MET A 35 -3.18 7.92 -8.87
CA MET A 35 -3.89 9.14 -8.45
C MET A 35 -3.29 9.80 -7.20
N GLU A 36 -2.51 9.09 -6.38
CA GLU A 36 -1.85 9.68 -5.21
C GLU A 36 -0.78 10.71 -5.60
N ASN A 37 -0.26 10.67 -6.83
CA ASN A 37 0.70 11.67 -7.30
C ASN A 37 0.10 13.08 -7.34
N TRP A 38 -1.20 13.21 -7.63
CA TRP A 38 -1.89 14.52 -7.66
C TRP A 38 -1.98 15.17 -6.29
N CYS A 39 -1.82 14.42 -5.20
CA CYS A 39 -1.72 14.99 -3.85
C CYS A 39 -0.42 15.78 -3.61
N TRP A 40 0.49 15.80 -4.59
CA TRP A 40 1.76 16.52 -4.54
C TRP A 40 1.92 17.55 -5.65
N GLU A 41 0.95 17.67 -6.57
CA GLU A 41 0.99 18.66 -7.64
C GLU A 41 0.48 20.02 -7.14
N PRO A 42 1.26 21.11 -7.26
CA PRO A 42 0.89 22.44 -6.75
C PRO A 42 -0.47 22.92 -7.22
N GLU A 43 -0.81 22.72 -8.50
CA GLU A 43 -2.07 23.15 -9.08
C GLU A 43 -3.26 22.37 -8.50
N ALA A 44 -3.09 21.06 -8.28
CA ALA A 44 -4.12 20.24 -7.67
C ALA A 44 -4.33 20.61 -6.20
N LEU A 45 -3.24 20.81 -5.45
CA LEU A 45 -3.31 21.24 -4.06
C LEU A 45 -3.93 22.63 -3.90
N ALA A 46 -3.58 23.58 -4.76
CA ALA A 46 -4.19 24.91 -4.75
C ALA A 46 -5.69 24.87 -5.07
N PHE A 47 -6.13 23.90 -5.89
CA PHE A 47 -7.54 23.70 -6.22
C PHE A 47 -8.34 23.05 -5.08
N ILE A 48 -7.75 22.11 -4.33
CA ILE A 48 -8.47 21.32 -3.31
C ILE A 48 -8.27 21.81 -1.87
N SER A 49 -7.39 22.79 -1.64
CA SER A 49 -7.03 23.25 -0.28
C SER A 49 -7.35 24.72 -0.03
N GLY A 50 -7.68 25.02 1.22
CA GLY A 50 -7.92 26.36 1.74
C GLY A 50 -8.22 26.28 3.24
N HIS A 51 -7.98 27.37 3.97
CA HIS A 51 -8.30 27.43 5.39
C HIS A 51 -9.80 27.24 5.60
N TYR A 52 -10.22 26.33 6.49
CA TYR A 52 -11.62 25.92 6.59
C TYR A 52 -12.58 27.07 7.01
N GLU A 53 -12.08 28.09 7.71
CA GLU A 53 -12.86 29.27 8.10
C GLU A 53 -12.74 30.45 7.12
N THR A 54 -11.54 30.69 6.58
CA THR A 54 -11.24 31.94 5.84
C THR A 54 -11.19 31.73 4.34
N GLY A 55 -11.06 30.49 3.87
CA GLY A 55 -10.88 30.14 2.46
C GLY A 55 -9.49 30.48 1.90
N GLU A 56 -8.61 31.08 2.70
CA GLU A 56 -7.26 31.47 2.24
C GLU A 56 -6.46 30.25 1.76
N PRO A 57 -5.74 30.34 0.63
CA PRO A 57 -5.01 29.21 0.07
C PRO A 57 -3.83 28.79 0.94
N LEU A 58 -3.32 27.57 0.70
CA LEU A 58 -2.09 27.09 1.33
C LEU A 58 -0.93 28.06 1.03
N PRO A 59 -0.25 28.61 2.06
CA PRO A 59 0.88 29.52 1.82
C PRO A 59 2.02 28.83 1.07
N GLN A 60 2.60 29.52 0.07
CA GLN A 60 3.67 28.96 -0.77
C GLN A 60 4.85 28.40 0.04
N ALA A 61 5.29 29.12 1.06
CA ALA A 61 6.40 28.66 1.91
C ALA A 61 6.10 27.35 2.65
N MET A 62 4.83 27.07 2.96
CA MET A 62 4.41 25.81 3.57
C MET A 62 4.41 24.67 2.54
N LEU A 63 3.89 24.93 1.34
CA LEU A 63 3.96 23.98 0.22
C LEU A 63 5.40 23.58 -0.10
N ASP A 64 6.32 24.56 -0.19
CA ASP A 64 7.73 24.31 -0.45
C ASP A 64 8.36 23.39 0.62
N ASN A 65 7.98 23.57 1.88
CA ASN A 65 8.45 22.72 2.98
C ASN A 65 7.87 21.30 2.88
N MET A 66 6.59 21.15 2.53
CA MET A 66 5.96 19.84 2.30
C MET A 66 6.63 19.09 1.16
N LEU A 67 6.90 19.75 0.03
CA LEU A 67 7.57 19.15 -1.13
C LEU A 67 9.00 18.70 -0.80
N LYS A 68 9.75 19.49 -0.02
CA LYS A 68 11.08 19.10 0.48
C LYS A 68 11.01 17.87 1.40
N ALA A 69 9.93 17.74 2.18
CA ALA A 69 9.72 16.64 3.11
C ALA A 69 9.12 15.38 2.47
N LYS A 70 8.60 15.44 1.22
CA LYS A 70 7.89 14.34 0.54
C LYS A 70 8.61 12.99 0.61
N ASN A 71 9.94 12.98 0.51
CA ASN A 71 10.75 11.76 0.48
C ASN A 71 11.37 11.41 1.84
N TYR A 72 10.99 12.10 2.92
CA TYR A 72 11.49 11.79 4.25
C TYR A 72 11.15 10.34 4.62
N GLN A 73 12.19 9.55 4.94
CA GLN A 73 12.08 8.13 5.29
C GLN A 73 11.41 7.21 4.23
N SER A 74 11.41 7.59 2.95
CA SER A 74 10.83 6.75 1.88
C SER A 74 11.41 5.33 1.84
N ALA A 75 12.71 5.17 2.08
CA ALA A 75 13.36 3.86 2.17
C ALA A 75 12.81 3.00 3.31
N MET A 76 12.49 3.60 4.47
CA MET A 76 11.90 2.86 5.60
C MET A 76 10.50 2.36 5.27
N PHE A 77 9.71 3.19 4.58
CA PHE A 77 8.40 2.80 4.06
C PHE A 77 8.52 1.63 3.08
N VAL A 78 9.43 1.70 2.10
CA VAL A 78 9.65 0.62 1.13
C VAL A 78 10.09 -0.67 1.81
N LEU A 79 11.04 -0.62 2.75
CA LEU A 79 11.48 -1.79 3.51
C LEU A 79 10.31 -2.44 4.28
N ARG A 80 9.39 -1.65 4.81
CA ARG A 80 8.18 -2.15 5.47
C ARG A 80 7.25 -2.88 4.50
N GLN A 81 7.04 -2.34 3.31
CA GLN A 81 6.25 -2.99 2.26
C GLN A 81 6.91 -4.29 1.76
N LEU A 82 8.23 -4.29 1.59
CA LEU A 82 9.00 -5.50 1.26
C LEU A 82 8.89 -6.56 2.35
N GLU A 83 8.90 -6.17 3.63
CA GLU A 83 8.67 -7.12 4.74
C GLU A 83 7.33 -7.83 4.58
N PHE A 84 6.26 -7.10 4.24
CA PHE A 84 4.94 -7.67 4.04
C PHE A 84 4.88 -8.63 2.86
N GLY A 85 5.38 -8.23 1.69
CA GLY A 85 5.39 -9.08 0.49
C GLY A 85 6.23 -10.34 0.66
N LEU A 86 7.43 -10.22 1.24
CA LEU A 86 8.30 -11.36 1.52
C LEU A 86 7.68 -12.31 2.57
N PHE A 87 7.06 -11.77 3.60
CA PHE A 87 6.37 -12.57 4.61
C PHE A 87 5.22 -13.36 4.00
N ASP A 88 4.36 -12.70 3.22
CA ASP A 88 3.23 -13.31 2.51
C ASP A 88 3.69 -14.45 1.59
N PHE A 89 4.65 -14.18 0.69
CA PHE A 89 5.13 -15.20 -0.24
C PHE A 89 5.75 -16.39 0.45
N ARG A 90 6.61 -16.17 1.45
CA ARG A 90 7.26 -17.29 2.14
C ARG A 90 6.26 -18.12 2.93
N LEU A 91 5.26 -17.49 3.53
CA LEU A 91 4.20 -18.20 4.25
C LEU A 91 3.42 -19.14 3.32
N HIS A 92 3.09 -18.70 2.10
CA HIS A 92 2.30 -19.48 1.16
C HIS A 92 3.11 -20.46 0.30
N ALA A 93 4.39 -20.16 0.04
CA ALA A 93 5.24 -21.00 -0.81
C ALA A 93 6.05 -22.06 -0.03
N GLU A 94 6.43 -21.79 1.22
CA GLU A 94 7.32 -22.66 2.01
C GLU A 94 6.57 -23.54 3.04
N TYR A 95 5.24 -23.64 2.95
CA TYR A 95 4.46 -24.44 3.89
C TYR A 95 4.83 -25.92 3.83
N ASP A 96 5.06 -26.51 5.00
CA ASP A 96 5.39 -27.92 5.18
C ASP A 96 4.50 -28.48 6.31
N PRO A 97 3.56 -29.39 6.00
CA PRO A 97 2.67 -29.98 7.00
C PRO A 97 3.42 -30.66 8.17
N ALA A 98 4.62 -31.19 7.93
CA ALA A 98 5.41 -31.85 8.98
C ALA A 98 6.02 -30.84 9.98
N LYS A 99 6.17 -29.57 9.59
CA LYS A 99 6.74 -28.50 10.43
C LYS A 99 5.69 -27.54 10.99
N GLY A 100 4.45 -27.61 10.50
CA GLY A 100 3.38 -26.67 10.85
C GLY A 100 3.57 -25.28 10.25
N ALA A 101 2.79 -24.31 10.73
CA ALA A 101 2.64 -23.00 10.07
C ALA A 101 3.85 -22.05 10.20
N ARG A 102 4.70 -22.20 11.23
CA ARG A 102 5.94 -21.43 11.42
C ARG A 102 5.81 -19.89 11.26
N ILE A 103 4.64 -19.33 11.53
CA ILE A 103 4.28 -17.94 11.19
C ILE A 103 5.28 -16.91 11.75
N MET A 104 5.55 -16.95 13.06
CA MET A 104 6.45 -15.99 13.70
C MET A 104 7.93 -16.23 13.35
N GLU A 105 8.33 -17.49 13.11
CA GLU A 105 9.67 -17.83 12.65
C GLU A 105 9.96 -17.25 11.27
N ILE A 106 9.01 -17.43 10.33
CA ILE A 106 9.10 -16.84 8.98
C ILE A 106 9.15 -15.32 9.08
N LEU A 107 8.24 -14.69 9.83
CA LEU A 107 8.25 -13.23 10.01
C LEU A 107 9.59 -12.72 10.57
N ASN A 108 10.12 -13.35 11.61
CA ASN A 108 11.38 -12.94 12.23
C ASN A 108 12.55 -13.06 11.24
N SER A 109 12.63 -14.17 10.50
CA SER A 109 13.68 -14.35 9.49
C SER A 109 13.58 -13.40 8.30
N VAL A 110 12.37 -12.92 7.95
CA VAL A 110 12.19 -11.85 6.97
C VAL A 110 12.68 -10.53 7.56
N LYS A 111 12.28 -10.20 8.78
CA LYS A 111 12.71 -8.97 9.49
C LYS A 111 14.22 -8.87 9.62
N GLU A 112 14.92 -9.96 9.87
CA GLU A 112 16.39 -9.99 9.91
C GLU A 112 17.05 -9.51 8.59
N LYS A 113 16.36 -9.63 7.46
CA LYS A 113 16.88 -9.23 6.14
C LYS A 113 16.53 -7.79 5.77
N VAL A 114 15.35 -7.30 6.17
CA VAL A 114 14.80 -6.04 5.64
C VAL A 114 14.40 -5.01 6.70
N SER A 115 14.34 -5.37 7.98
CA SER A 115 14.02 -4.42 9.06
C SER A 115 15.28 -3.85 9.68
N VAL A 116 15.41 -2.52 9.68
CA VAL A 116 16.51 -1.82 10.38
C VAL A 116 16.14 -1.38 11.80
N VAL A 117 14.88 -1.61 12.20
CA VAL A 117 14.37 -1.33 13.55
C VAL A 117 14.04 -2.64 14.24
N PRO A 118 14.51 -2.87 15.48
CA PRO A 118 14.19 -4.08 16.22
C PRO A 118 12.68 -4.14 16.52
N ALA A 119 12.09 -5.33 16.35
CA ALA A 119 10.72 -5.59 16.76
C ALA A 119 10.66 -6.02 18.23
N THR A 120 9.56 -5.72 18.91
CA THR A 120 9.33 -6.21 20.26
C THR A 120 8.94 -7.70 20.23
N PRO A 121 9.42 -8.55 21.17
CA PRO A 121 9.14 -10.00 21.15
C PRO A 121 7.65 -10.36 21.25
N TRP A 122 6.85 -9.46 21.82
CA TRP A 122 5.40 -9.63 21.98
C TRP A 122 4.58 -9.09 20.81
N ALA A 123 5.21 -8.51 19.78
CA ALA A 123 4.49 -8.08 18.57
C ALA A 123 3.80 -9.27 17.89
N ARG A 124 2.54 -9.07 17.47
CA ARG A 124 1.69 -10.09 16.83
C ARG A 124 1.08 -9.59 15.52
N PHE A 125 1.84 -8.80 14.76
CA PHE A 125 1.41 -8.23 13.48
C PHE A 125 0.61 -9.20 12.58
N PRO A 126 1.02 -10.48 12.38
CA PRO A 126 0.27 -11.38 11.50
C PRO A 126 -1.20 -11.57 11.91
N HIS A 127 -1.54 -11.44 13.19
CA HIS A 127 -2.90 -11.63 13.69
C HIS A 127 -3.84 -10.47 13.33
N ALA A 128 -3.29 -9.37 12.81
CA ALA A 128 -4.03 -8.23 12.30
C ALA A 128 -3.82 -8.02 10.79
N PHE A 129 -3.13 -8.95 10.11
CA PHE A 129 -2.80 -8.78 8.70
C PHE A 129 -3.91 -9.28 7.78
N SER A 130 -5.06 -8.62 7.84
CA SER A 130 -6.28 -9.06 7.15
C SER A 130 -6.14 -9.16 5.63
N HIS A 131 -5.22 -8.40 5.00
CA HIS A 131 -5.00 -8.45 3.55
C HIS A 131 -4.81 -9.87 3.02
N ILE A 132 -4.01 -10.69 3.72
CA ILE A 132 -3.63 -12.04 3.30
C ILE A 132 -4.41 -13.15 4.01
N PHE A 133 -5.09 -12.85 5.12
CA PHE A 133 -5.85 -13.84 5.91
C PHE A 133 -7.37 -13.73 5.75
N ALA A 134 -7.88 -12.57 5.33
CA ALA A 134 -9.31 -12.29 5.20
C ALA A 134 -9.61 -11.31 4.05
N GLY A 135 -8.70 -11.21 3.07
CA GLY A 135 -8.78 -10.32 1.93
C GLY A 135 -8.33 -11.01 0.64
N GLY A 136 -8.22 -10.26 -0.45
CA GLY A 136 -7.86 -10.79 -1.76
C GLY A 136 -6.35 -10.94 -2.03
N TYR A 137 -5.48 -10.67 -1.05
CA TYR A 137 -4.03 -10.51 -1.28
C TYR A 137 -3.19 -11.70 -0.82
N ALA A 138 -3.80 -12.85 -0.50
CA ALA A 138 -3.05 -14.05 -0.12
C ALA A 138 -2.11 -14.49 -1.27
N ALA A 139 -0.81 -14.62 -0.99
CA ALA A 139 0.23 -14.84 -2.00
C ALA A 139 0.24 -13.77 -3.11
N GLY A 140 -0.14 -12.54 -2.79
CA GLY A 140 -0.41 -11.46 -3.73
C GLY A 140 -0.30 -10.06 -3.14
N TYR A 141 0.39 -9.89 -1.99
CA TYR A 141 0.61 -8.55 -1.40
C TYR A 141 1.67 -7.73 -2.15
N TYR A 142 2.47 -8.36 -3.01
CA TYR A 142 3.63 -7.76 -3.69
C TYR A 142 3.28 -6.61 -4.65
#